data_AF-A0A290Z3M9-F1
#
_entry.id   AF-A0A290Z3M9-F1
#
_cell.length_a   1.000
_cell.length_b   1.000
_cell.length_c   1.000
_cell.angle_alpha   90.00
_cell.angle_beta   90.00
_cell.angle_gamma   90.00
#
_symmetry.space_group_name_H-M   'P 1'
#
loop_
_entity.id
_entity.type
_entity.pdbx_description
1 polymer ?
#
loop_
_entity_poly.entity_id
_entity_poly.type
_entity_poly.pdbx_seq_one_letter_code
_entity_poly.pdbx_strand_id
1 'polypeptide(L)' 'MSKHQRNLIDPTTGNRFTQDRPYGPVQPVTSSDGTPPPSQRSRSWEHLVASGYDLQPDD' A
#
# COMPACT_ATOMS: atom_id res chain seq x y z
N MET A 1 -0.89 -15.63 -16.43
CA MET A 1 -1.03 -14.16 -16.27
C MET A 1 -0.09 -13.76 -15.15
N SER A 2 1.09 -13.20 -15.46
CA SER A 2 1.96 -12.65 -14.40
C SER A 2 1.24 -11.45 -13.80
N LYS A 3 0.56 -11.66 -12.67
CA LYS A 3 0.03 -10.54 -11.87
C LYS A 3 1.24 -9.75 -11.43
N HIS A 4 1.43 -8.56 -11.99
CA HIS A 4 2.43 -7.59 -11.55
C HIS A 4 2.01 -7.01 -10.19
N GLN A 5 1.84 -7.88 -9.19
CA GLN A 5 1.46 -7.52 -7.84
C GLN A 5 2.73 -7.15 -7.08
N ARG A 6 2.82 -5.88 -6.67
CA ARG A 6 3.89 -5.36 -5.84
C ARG A 6 3.39 -5.23 -4.40
N ASN A 7 4.07 -5.87 -3.47
CA ASN A 7 3.85 -5.69 -2.04
C ASN A 7 4.61 -4.44 -1.59
N LEU A 8 3.99 -3.64 -0.73
CA LEU A 8 4.51 -2.37 -0.26
C LEU A 8 4.32 -2.26 1.25
N ILE A 9 5.26 -1.60 1.90
CA ILE A 9 5.22 -1.23 3.31
C ILE A 9 5.53 0.24 3.47
N ASP A 10 4.82 0.91 4.38
CA ASP A 10 5.27 2.18 4.93
C ASP A 10 6.10 1.89 6.18
N PRO A 11 7.43 2.08 6.17
CA PRO A 11 8.30 1.73 7.30
C PRO A 11 8.09 2.64 8.51
N THR A 12 7.48 3.82 8.32
CA THR A 12 7.24 4.76 9.42
C THR A 12 6.11 4.31 10.33
N THR A 13 5.09 3.66 9.73
CA THR A 13 3.91 3.19 10.45
C THR A 13 3.88 1.67 10.58
N GLY A 14 4.45 0.92 9.63
CA GLY A 14 4.28 -0.52 9.49
C GLY A 14 3.04 -0.92 8.68
N ASN A 15 2.32 0.05 8.10
CA ASN A 15 1.16 -0.24 7.26
C ASN A 15 1.58 -0.93 5.96
N ARG A 16 0.85 -1.97 5.56
CA ARG A 16 1.12 -2.73 4.33
C ARG A 16 0.06 -2.48 3.27
N PHE A 17 0.52 -2.52 2.04
CA PHE A 17 -0.26 -2.25 0.84
C PHE A 17 0.13 -3.19 -0.29
N THR A 18 -0.71 -3.24 -1.32
CA THR A 18 -0.46 -3.95 -2.57
C THR A 18 -0.79 -3.06 -3.77
N GLN A 19 -0.13 -3.32 -4.88
CA GLN A 19 -0.38 -2.64 -6.15
C GLN A 19 -0.40 -3.67 -7.27
N ASP A 20 -1.57 -3.87 -7.90
CA ASP A 20 -1.79 -4.92 -8.91
C ASP A 20 -1.25 -4.61 -10.31
N ARG A 21 -0.96 -3.32 -10.59
CA ARG A 21 -0.44 -2.86 -11.88
C ARG A 21 0.54 -1.70 -11.69
N PRO A 22 1.58 -1.60 -12.53
CA PRO A 22 2.52 -0.47 -12.48
C PRO A 22 1.78 0.86 -12.56
N TYR A 23 2.15 1.81 -11.69
CA TYR A 23 1.55 3.14 -11.59
C TYR A 23 0.02 3.13 -11.34
N GLY A 24 -0.52 1.99 -10.89
CA GLY A 24 -1.91 1.81 -10.55
C GLY A 24 -2.28 2.27 -9.15
N PRO A 25 -3.57 2.19 -8.80
CA PRO A 25 -4.01 2.44 -7.43
C PRO A 25 -3.40 1.40 -6.47
N VAL A 26 -3.11 1.85 -5.27
CA VAL A 26 -2.56 1.10 -4.17
C VAL A 26 -3.69 0.72 -3.22
N GLN A 27 -3.73 -0.55 -2.81
CA GLN A 27 -4.72 -1.12 -1.92
C GLN A 27 -4.12 -1.38 -0.55
N PRO A 28 -4.70 -0.87 0.54
CA PRO A 28 -4.24 -1.19 1.88
C PRO A 28 -4.62 -2.63 2.24
N VAL A 29 -3.70 -3.35 2.90
CA VAL A 29 -3.83 -4.78 3.22
C VAL A 29 -3.92 -4.99 4.72
N THR A 30 -2.96 -4.45 5.47
CA THR A 30 -2.94 -4.52 6.94
C THR A 30 -2.41 -3.22 7.52
N SER A 31 -3.02 -2.82 8.64
CA SER A 31 -2.52 -1.76 9.49
C SER A 31 -1.26 -2.20 10.25
N SER A 32 -0.58 -1.24 10.87
CA SER A 32 0.60 -1.40 11.71
C SER A 32 0.45 -2.40 12.87
N ASP A 33 -0.77 -2.56 13.38
CA ASP A 33 -1.13 -3.50 14.44
C ASP A 33 -1.48 -4.91 13.92
N GLY A 34 -1.31 -5.14 12.61
CA GLY A 34 -1.65 -6.39 11.94
C GLY A 34 -3.14 -6.58 11.69
N THR A 35 -3.98 -5.59 12.03
CA THR A 35 -5.42 -5.66 11.79
C THR A 35 -5.77 -5.17 10.38
N PRO A 36 -6.95 -5.52 9.85
CA PRO A 36 -7.42 -4.94 8.59
C PRO A 36 -7.51 -3.41 8.68
N PRO A 37 -7.10 -2.68 7.63
CA PRO A 37 -7.19 -1.23 7.61
C PRO A 37 -8.64 -0.77 7.74
N PRO A 38 -8.90 0.39 8.38
CA PRO A 38 -10.24 0.92 8.59
C PRO A 38 -10.97 1.20 7.26
N SER A 39 -10.25 1.28 6.14
CA SER A 39 -10.80 1.33 4.80
C SER A 39 -9.94 0.50 3.85
N GLN A 40 -10.57 -0.43 3.11
CA GLN A 40 -9.95 -1.17 2.01
C GLN A 40 -10.02 -0.41 0.67
N ARG A 41 -10.40 0.87 0.69
CA ARG A 41 -10.52 1.67 -0.52
C ARG A 41 -9.15 1.92 -1.13
N SER A 42 -8.99 1.59 -2.40
CA SER A 42 -7.76 1.89 -3.14
C SER A 42 -7.52 3.40 -3.23
N ARG A 43 -6.26 3.81 -3.15
CA ARG A 43 -5.80 5.21 -3.26
C ARG A 43 -4.79 5.34 -4.38
N SER A 44 -4.68 6.52 -4.99
CA SER A 44 -3.56 6.78 -5.89
C SER A 44 -2.27 6.90 -5.07
N TRP A 45 -1.14 6.62 -5.71
CA TRP A 45 0.18 6.82 -5.12
C TRP A 45 0.36 8.27 -4.64
N GLU A 46 -0.03 9.24 -5.48
CA GLU A 46 0.04 10.68 -5.17
C GLU A 46 -0.74 11.04 -3.91
N HIS A 47 -1.91 10.44 -3.71
CA HIS A 47 -2.71 10.70 -2.52
C HIS A 47 -2.05 10.15 -1.25
N LEU A 48 -1.39 8.99 -1.33
CA LEU A 48 -0.66 8.40 -0.20
C LEU A 48 0.57 9.23 0.15
N VAL A 49 1.36 9.66 -0.84
CA VAL A 49 2.51 10.56 -0.63
C VAL A 49 2.06 11.90 -0.03
N ALA A 50 0.99 12.49 -0.56
CA ALA A 50 0.43 13.73 -0.02
C ALA A 50 -0.11 13.57 1.41
N SER A 51 -0.52 12.35 1.79
CA SER A 51 -0.95 12.00 3.16
C SER A 51 0.22 11.63 4.09
N GLY A 52 1.47 11.68 3.60
CA GLY A 52 2.67 11.44 4.38
C GLY A 52 3.17 9.98 4.40
N TYR A 53 2.61 9.09 3.59
CA TYR A 53 3.10 7.71 3.49
C TYR A 53 4.37 7.64 2.63
N ASP A 54 5.37 6.90 3.12
CA ASP A 54 6.59 6.56 2.37
C ASP A 54 6.57 5.08 1.95
N LEU A 55 5.93 4.78 0.82
CA LEU A 55 5.73 3.40 0.39
C LEU A 55 7.00 2.80 -0.24
N GLN A 56 7.51 1.74 0.36
CA GLN A 56 8.68 0.99 -0.08
C GLN A 56 8.31 -0.45 -0.43
N PRO A 57 9.08 -1.17 -1.27
CA PRO A 57 8.90 -2.62 -1.45
C PRO A 57 8.95 -3.36 -0.11
N ASP A 58 7.99 -4.27 0.11
CA ASP A 58 8.01 -5.25 1.21
C ASP A 58 8.62 -6.55 0.62
N ASP A 59 9.92 -6.75 0.83
CA ASP A 59 10.71 -7.90 0.34
C ASP A 59 10.45 -9.17 1.17
#